data_AF-A0A0A0NG00-F1
#
_entry.id   AF-A0A0A0NG00-F1
#
_cell.length_a   1.000
_cell.length_b   1.000
_cell.length_c   1.000
_cell.angle_alpha   90.00
_cell.angle_beta   90.00
_cell.angle_gamma   90.00
#
_symmetry.space_group_name_H-M   'P 1'
#
loop_
_entity.id
_entity.type
_entity.pdbx_description
1 polymer ?
#
loop_
_entity_poly.entity_id
_entity_poly.type
_entity_poly.pdbx_seq_one_letter_code
_entity_poly.pdbx_strand_id
1 'polypeptide(L)'
;MSAPRTVTVHTRDHGPVTLTCPTWCTTAHPDGGYRVDISHTGDETGLTLDTTRGTAYLMPTFLEQRPYTEQRPPGRGLFINIGLDGDFYPSDPAQLHGIAEALIRHGAQLHALAGHLAALLREEGSR
;
A
#
# COMPACT_ATOMS: atom_id res chain seq x y z
N MET A 1 -15.09 7.20 -13.86
CA MET A 1 -15.28 7.60 -12.44
C MET A 1 -16.52 6.87 -11.94
N SER A 2 -16.39 6.01 -10.92
CA SER A 2 -17.55 5.30 -10.35
C SER A 2 -18.38 6.23 -9.47
N ALA A 3 -19.70 6.08 -9.51
CA ALA A 3 -20.62 6.80 -8.63
C ALA A 3 -20.56 6.23 -7.19
N PRO A 4 -20.95 7.02 -6.16
CA PRO A 4 -21.12 6.49 -4.81
C PRO A 4 -22.10 5.31 -4.84
N ARG A 5 -21.78 4.24 -4.11
CA ARG A 5 -22.65 3.06 -3.99
C ARG A 5 -23.00 2.80 -2.54
N THR A 6 -24.23 2.40 -2.28
CA THR A 6 -24.66 1.99 -0.94
C THR A 6 -24.48 0.49 -0.78
N VAL A 7 -23.90 0.07 0.35
CA VAL A 7 -23.65 -1.33 0.67
C VAL A 7 -24.17 -1.60 2.08
N THR A 8 -24.79 -2.77 2.27
CA THR A 8 -25.14 -3.29 3.59
C THR A 8 -24.22 -4.47 3.90
N VAL A 9 -23.54 -4.41 5.04
CA VAL A 9 -22.64 -5.44 5.54
C VAL A 9 -23.26 -6.06 6.78
N HIS A 10 -23.46 -7.37 6.78
CA HIS A 10 -23.95 -8.12 7.92
C HIS A 10 -22.79 -8.40 8.87
N THR A 11 -22.75 -7.72 10.02
CA THR A 11 -21.69 -7.89 11.02
C THR A 11 -22.07 -8.92 12.08
N ARG A 12 -21.06 -9.50 12.73
CA ARG A 12 -21.27 -10.46 13.84
C ARG A 12 -21.69 -9.79 15.15
N ASP A 13 -21.32 -8.54 15.34
CA ASP A 13 -21.37 -7.83 16.64
C ASP A 13 -22.34 -6.65 16.67
N HIS A 14 -22.74 -6.12 15.51
CA HIS A 14 -23.56 -4.93 15.42
C HIS A 14 -24.82 -5.09 14.53
N GLY A 15 -25.07 -6.30 14.02
CA GLY A 15 -26.11 -6.54 13.03
C GLY A 15 -25.79 -5.93 11.66
N PRO A 16 -26.79 -5.70 10.79
CA PRO A 16 -26.56 -5.08 9.48
C PRO A 16 -26.10 -3.63 9.60
N VAL A 17 -25.01 -3.28 8.91
CA VAL A 17 -24.45 -1.93 8.83
C VAL A 17 -24.57 -1.44 7.39
N THR A 18 -25.32 -0.36 7.15
CA THR A 18 -25.42 0.28 5.83
C THR A 18 -24.46 1.46 5.75
N LEU A 19 -23.61 1.47 4.71
CA LEU A 19 -22.64 2.52 4.44
C LEU A 19 -22.69 2.97 2.99
N THR A 20 -22.34 4.22 2.75
CA THR A 20 -22.11 4.78 1.42
C THR A 20 -20.63 4.67 1.10
N CYS A 21 -20.28 3.83 0.14
CA CYS A 21 -18.93 3.75 -0.39
C CYS A 21 -18.59 5.02 -1.17
N PRO A 22 -17.48 5.70 -0.83
CA PRO A 22 -16.94 6.77 -1.64
C PRO A 22 -16.63 6.29 -3.07
N THR A 23 -16.54 7.22 -4.01
CA THR A 23 -16.28 6.91 -5.43
C THR A 23 -14.95 6.22 -5.70
N TRP A 24 -14.00 6.33 -4.76
CA TRP A 24 -12.69 5.69 -4.81
C TRP A 24 -12.67 4.30 -4.16
N CYS A 25 -13.72 3.90 -3.44
CA CYS A 25 -13.79 2.59 -2.79
C CYS A 25 -14.18 1.51 -3.81
N THR A 26 -13.19 0.77 -4.28
CA THR A 26 -13.34 -0.23 -5.36
C THR A 26 -13.44 -1.66 -4.83
N THR A 27 -13.00 -1.93 -3.61
CA THR A 27 -13.01 -3.27 -3.01
C THR A 27 -14.41 -3.69 -2.52
N ALA A 28 -14.72 -4.99 -2.60
CA ALA A 28 -15.93 -5.57 -2.04
C ALA A 28 -15.89 -5.58 -0.50
N HIS A 29 -17.05 -5.42 0.14
CA HIS A 29 -17.17 -5.54 1.60
C HIS A 29 -17.73 -6.92 1.93
N PRO A 30 -16.94 -7.82 2.55
CA PRO A 30 -17.42 -9.14 2.91
C PRO A 30 -18.34 -9.09 4.14
N ASP A 31 -19.35 -9.96 4.15
CA ASP A 31 -20.21 -10.20 5.31
C ASP A 31 -19.51 -11.06 6.38
N GLY A 32 -20.04 -11.03 7.60
CA GLY A 32 -19.62 -11.90 8.69
C GLY A 32 -18.36 -11.45 9.42
N GLY A 33 -17.87 -10.23 9.20
CA GLY A 33 -16.81 -9.60 9.99
C GLY A 33 -17.34 -8.85 11.23
N TYR A 34 -16.44 -8.17 11.94
CA TYR A 34 -16.79 -7.21 13.00
C TYR A 34 -16.98 -5.82 12.41
N ARG A 35 -17.87 -4.99 12.99
CA ARG A 35 -18.11 -3.62 12.52
C ARG A 35 -16.84 -2.79 12.46
N VAL A 36 -15.94 -2.96 13.43
CA VAL A 36 -14.68 -2.20 13.54
C VAL A 36 -13.71 -2.45 12.37
N ASP A 37 -13.83 -3.61 11.72
CA ASP A 37 -12.96 -4.04 10.61
C ASP A 37 -13.49 -3.60 9.24
N ILE A 38 -14.66 -2.97 9.17
CA ILE A 38 -15.17 -2.43 7.91
C ILE A 38 -14.26 -1.27 7.49
N SER A 39 -13.61 -1.42 6.34
CA SER A 39 -12.81 -0.39 5.69
C SER A 39 -13.29 -0.10 4.28
N HIS A 40 -13.09 1.14 3.85
CA HIS A 40 -13.13 1.51 2.43
C HIS A 40 -11.71 1.38 1.89
N THR A 41 -11.56 0.63 0.80
CA THR A 41 -10.26 0.38 0.17
C THR A 41 -10.34 0.74 -1.30
N GLY A 42 -9.35 1.51 -1.77
CA GLY A 42 -9.16 1.85 -3.17
C GLY A 42 -8.32 0.83 -3.92
N ASP A 43 -8.03 1.12 -5.18
CA ASP A 43 -7.19 0.24 -5.99
C ASP A 43 -5.77 0.13 -5.42
N GLU A 44 -5.25 -1.10 -5.45
CA GLU A 44 -3.89 -1.41 -5.04
C GLU A 44 -2.93 -1.18 -6.20
N THR A 45 -1.81 -0.53 -5.89
CA THR A 45 -0.65 -0.40 -6.77
C THR A 45 0.61 -0.81 -6.02
N GLY A 46 1.69 -1.11 -6.72
CA GLY A 46 2.96 -1.48 -6.09
C GLY A 46 4.10 -1.47 -7.08
N LEU A 47 5.31 -1.67 -6.56
CA LEU A 47 6.54 -1.72 -7.34
C LEU A 47 6.75 -3.13 -7.88
N THR A 48 6.73 -3.24 -9.21
CA THR A 48 7.03 -4.49 -9.92
C THR A 48 8.47 -4.47 -10.41
N LEU A 49 9.27 -5.47 -10.05
CA LEU A 49 10.67 -5.63 -10.46
C LEU A 49 10.92 -6.99 -11.10
N ASP A 50 11.55 -7.02 -12.26
CA ASP A 50 12.01 -8.27 -12.85
C ASP A 50 13.31 -8.73 -12.21
N THR A 51 13.33 -9.99 -11.78
CA THR A 51 14.50 -10.63 -11.17
C THR A 51 14.84 -11.91 -11.92
N THR A 52 16.01 -12.48 -11.64
CA THR A 52 16.41 -13.79 -12.19
C THR A 52 15.48 -14.93 -11.77
N ARG A 53 14.62 -14.73 -10.77
CA ARG A 53 13.62 -15.69 -10.28
C ARG A 53 12.19 -15.33 -10.67
N GLY A 54 12.03 -14.43 -11.64
CA GLY A 54 10.73 -13.92 -12.09
C GLY A 54 10.42 -12.53 -11.51
N THR A 55 9.18 -12.10 -11.74
CA THR A 55 8.71 -10.77 -11.36
C THR A 55 8.35 -10.71 -9.87
N ALA A 56 9.02 -9.83 -9.13
CA ALA A 56 8.72 -9.52 -7.74
C ALA A 56 7.74 -8.35 -7.65
N TYR A 57 6.75 -8.46 -6.77
CA TYR A 57 5.83 -7.38 -6.43
C TYR A 57 6.13 -6.91 -5.00
N LEU A 58 6.44 -5.63 -4.87
CA LEU A 58 6.92 -5.00 -3.64
C LEU A 58 6.04 -3.79 -3.32
N MET A 59 5.98 -3.42 -2.04
CA MET A 59 5.32 -2.18 -1.60
C MET A 59 3.88 -2.03 -2.08
N PRO A 60 2.99 -3.02 -1.84
CA PRO A 60 1.57 -2.86 -2.12
C PRO A 60 1.05 -1.61 -1.40
N THR A 61 0.36 -0.76 -2.12
CA THR A 61 0.00 0.59 -1.71
C THR A 61 -1.43 0.86 -2.14
N PHE A 62 -2.28 1.27 -1.20
CA PHE A 62 -3.68 1.54 -1.49
C PHE A 62 -4.25 2.58 -0.53
N LEU A 63 -5.30 3.26 -0.98
CA LEU A 63 -6.07 4.20 -0.16
C LEU A 63 -6.98 3.42 0.78
N GLU A 64 -6.96 3.77 2.07
CA GLU A 64 -7.84 3.18 3.07
C GLU A 64 -8.50 4.25 3.96
N GLN A 65 -9.74 3.97 4.34
CA GLN A 65 -10.42 4.63 5.46
C GLN A 65 -11.11 3.58 6.32
N ARG A 66 -11.04 3.72 7.65
CA ARG A 66 -11.71 2.81 8.60
C ARG A 66 -12.78 3.55 9.40
N PRO A 67 -14.04 3.62 8.93
CA PRO A 67 -15.06 4.50 9.51
C PRO A 67 -15.42 4.20 10.97
N TYR A 68 -15.18 2.96 11.42
CA TYR A 68 -15.59 2.49 12.74
C TYR A 68 -14.42 2.18 13.68
N THR A 69 -13.17 2.37 13.26
CA THR A 69 -12.02 2.24 14.17
C THR A 69 -12.06 3.35 15.23
N GLU A 70 -11.79 2.97 16.48
CA GLU A 70 -11.74 3.88 17.62
C GLU A 70 -10.30 4.16 18.06
N GLN A 71 -10.01 5.42 18.41
CA GLN A 71 -8.96 5.86 19.34
C GLN A 71 -7.48 5.51 19.04
N ARG A 72 -7.15 4.74 17.98
CA ARG A 72 -5.77 4.50 17.54
C ARG A 72 -5.48 5.19 16.22
N PRO A 73 -4.34 5.88 16.05
CA PRO A 73 -3.90 6.39 14.76
C PRO A 73 -3.92 5.29 13.68
N PRO A 74 -4.39 5.59 12.44
CA PRO A 74 -4.81 6.89 11.91
C PRO A 74 -6.29 7.25 12.22
N GLY A 75 -6.98 6.42 13.01
CA GLY A 75 -8.37 6.59 13.40
C GLY A 75 -9.31 6.43 12.21
N ARG A 76 -10.24 7.37 12.06
CA ARG A 76 -11.26 7.38 11.00
C ARG A 76 -10.86 8.21 9.78
N GLY A 77 -9.65 8.76 9.80
CA GLY A 77 -9.10 9.56 8.71
C GLY A 77 -8.85 8.72 7.45
N LEU A 78 -8.62 9.42 6.35
CA LEU A 78 -8.16 8.84 5.10
C LEU A 78 -6.63 8.76 5.12
N PHE A 79 -6.07 7.64 4.69
CA PHE A 79 -4.63 7.42 4.65
C PHE A 79 -4.26 6.47 3.52
N ILE A 80 -2.99 6.41 3.17
CA ILE A 80 -2.45 5.41 2.25
C ILE A 80 -1.75 4.35 3.10
N ASN A 81 -2.10 3.07 2.94
CA ASN A 81 -1.23 2.01 3.45
C ASN A 81 -0.10 1.76 2.48
N ILE A 82 1.07 1.45 3.02
CA ILE A 82 2.19 0.91 2.26
C ILE A 82 2.64 -0.39 2.94
N GLY A 83 2.71 -1.47 2.17
CA GLY A 83 3.26 -2.75 2.60
C GLY A 83 4.79 -2.69 2.68
N LEU A 84 5.34 -2.78 3.88
CA LEU A 84 6.78 -2.78 4.13
C LEU A 84 7.07 -3.84 5.21
N ASP A 85 8.21 -4.51 5.14
CA ASP A 85 8.63 -5.46 6.19
C ASP A 85 7.57 -6.50 6.62
N GLY A 86 6.72 -6.91 5.68
CA GLY A 86 5.64 -7.88 5.92
C GLY A 86 4.38 -7.33 6.62
N ASP A 87 4.26 -6.01 6.82
CA ASP A 87 3.08 -5.37 7.42
C ASP A 87 2.64 -4.11 6.63
N PHE A 88 1.47 -3.56 6.94
CA PHE A 88 0.94 -2.34 6.34
C PHE A 88 1.07 -1.15 7.27
N TYR A 89 1.67 -0.08 6.76
CA TYR A 89 1.92 1.15 7.50
C TYR A 89 1.04 2.28 6.98
N PRO A 90 0.06 2.75 7.79
CA PRO A 90 -0.70 3.95 7.49
C PRO A 90 0.21 5.17 7.36
N SER A 91 0.07 5.87 6.23
CA SER A 91 0.93 7.01 5.88
C SER A 91 0.08 8.21 5.48
N ASP A 92 0.45 9.37 6.03
CA ASP A 92 -0.04 10.68 5.60
C ASP A 92 0.75 11.20 4.37
N PRO A 93 0.33 12.31 3.74
CA PRO A 93 1.03 12.85 2.58
C PRO A 93 2.51 13.18 2.83
N ALA A 94 2.89 13.69 4.00
CA ALA A 94 4.28 14.05 4.28
C ALA A 94 5.16 12.79 4.38
N GLN A 95 4.65 11.74 5.03
CA GLN A 95 5.31 10.44 5.12
C GLN A 95 5.49 9.81 3.72
N LEU A 96 4.48 9.90 2.85
CA LEU A 96 4.58 9.42 1.47
C LEU A 96 5.69 10.12 0.67
N HIS A 97 5.81 11.44 0.80
CA HIS A 97 6.90 12.18 0.16
C HIS A 97 8.27 11.74 0.71
N GLY A 98 8.40 11.57 2.02
CA GLY A 98 9.62 11.08 2.65
C GLY A 98 10.03 9.68 2.17
N ILE A 99 9.07 8.78 2.00
CA ILE A 99 9.30 7.43 1.45
C ILE A 99 9.76 7.52 0.00
N ALA A 100 9.10 8.34 -0.83
CA ALA A 100 9.48 8.53 -2.22
C ALA A 100 10.92 9.06 -2.35
N GLU A 101 11.29 10.06 -1.55
CA GLU A 101 12.67 10.59 -1.52
C GLU A 101 13.70 9.53 -1.09
N ALA A 102 13.35 8.68 -0.11
CA ALA A 102 14.22 7.58 0.31
C ALA A 102 14.45 6.57 -0.82
N LEU A 103 13.40 6.22 -1.57
CA LEU A 103 13.50 5.33 -2.73
C LEU A 103 14.36 5.95 -3.85
N ILE A 104 14.21 7.25 -4.12
CA ILE A 104 15.03 7.97 -5.11
C ILE A 104 16.52 7.92 -4.71
N ARG A 105 16.83 8.20 -3.44
CA ARG A 105 18.21 8.11 -2.92
C ARG A 105 18.75 6.68 -3.05
N HIS A 106 17.94 5.67 -2.77
CA HIS A 106 18.36 4.28 -2.92
C HIS A 106 18.61 3.91 -4.39
N GLY A 107 17.76 4.38 -5.32
CA GLY A 107 18.01 4.23 -6.76
C GLY A 107 19.35 4.81 -7.20
N ALA A 108 19.71 6.00 -6.69
CA ALA A 108 21.03 6.60 -6.95
C ALA A 108 22.19 5.73 -6.41
N GLN A 109 22.02 5.11 -5.24
CA GLN A 109 23.01 4.16 -4.70
C GLN A 109 23.15 2.92 -5.59
N LEU A 110 22.05 2.37 -6.12
CA LEU A 110 22.10 1.23 -7.04
C LEU A 110 22.85 1.58 -8.33
N HIS A 111 22.66 2.79 -8.88
CA HIS A 111 23.44 3.26 -10.03
C HIS A 111 24.93 3.36 -9.73
N ALA A 112 25.32 3.87 -8.56
CA ALA A 112 26.71 3.93 -8.15
C ALA A 112 27.32 2.52 -8.00
N LEU A 113 26.59 1.59 -7.39
CA LEU A 113 27.01 0.19 -7.25
C LEU A 113 27.15 -0.51 -8.61
N ALA A 114 26.24 -0.24 -9.56
CA ALA A 114 26.35 -0.77 -10.91
C ALA A 114 27.64 -0.29 -11.60
N GLY A 115 27.98 1.00 -11.44
CA GLY A 115 29.23 1.56 -11.96
C GLY A 115 30.46 0.91 -11.32
N HIS A 116 30.44 0.70 -10.00
CA HIS A 116 31.51 0.02 -9.27
C HIS A 116 31.68 -1.42 -9.76
N LEU A 117 30.60 -2.21 -9.79
CA LEU A 117 30.62 -3.60 -10.24
C LEU A 117 31.18 -3.71 -11.66
N ALA A 118 30.76 -2.83 -12.57
CA ALA A 118 31.25 -2.82 -13.94
C ALA A 118 32.76 -2.52 -14.03
N ALA A 119 33.31 -1.70 -13.13
CA ALA A 119 34.75 -1.45 -13.07
C ALA A 119 35.52 -2.72 -12.62
N LEU A 120 35.08 -3.37 -11.55
CA LEU A 120 35.71 -4.60 -11.05
C LEU A 120 35.70 -5.71 -12.10
N LEU A 121 34.57 -5.92 -12.80
CA LEU A 121 34.47 -6.95 -13.84
C LEU A 121 35.44 -6.70 -15.02
N ARG A 122 35.74 -5.43 -15.35
CA ARG A 122 36.74 -5.10 -16.38
C ARG A 122 38.16 -5.39 -15.92
N GLU A 123 38.47 -5.14 -14.65
CA GLU A 123 39.79 -5.43 -14.07
C GLU A 123 40.06 -6.93 -14.02
N GLU A 124 39.05 -7.73 -13.65
CA GLU A 124 39.15 -9.20 -13.64
C GLU A 124 39.30 -9.78 -15.05
N GLY A 125 38.55 -9.27 -16.03
CA GLY A 125 38.65 -9.73 -17.42
C GLY A 125 39.91 -9.29 -18.17
N SER A 126 40.72 -8.39 -17.60
CA SER A 126 42.00 -7.94 -18.17
C SER A 126 43.21 -8.72 -17.62
N ARG A 127 42.98 -9.69 -16.71
CA ARG A 127 43.99 -10.61 -16.17
C ARG A 127 43.94 -11.96 -16.87
#